data_AF-A0A3B8UDB4-F1
#
_entry.id   AF-A0A3B8UDB4-F1
#
_cell.length_a   1.000
_cell.length_b   1.000
_cell.length_c   1.000
_cell.angle_alpha   90.00
_cell.angle_beta   90.00
_cell.angle_gamma   90.00
#
_symmetry.space_group_name_H-M   'P 1'
#
loop_
_entity.id
_entity.type
_entity.pdbx_description
1 polymer ?
#
loop_
_entity_poly.entity_id
_entity_poly.type
_entity_poly.pdbx_seq_one_letter_code
_entity_poly.pdbx_strand_id
1 'polypeptide(L)'
;MGMSNFALYAGLLFFLTGCGYRWQPDSFAVSHPSITVPFIKGDEDGLFTNEVVRALASSGVADVRFSGGEYRLEISILQEGKEIVGFRKDRQKVNGKTKKNMFACEARKIISVEATLFRGGEAVFGPYVLEADADFDYVDGDSYQDLMFVDPQGVSQAVLPFSLGQLEPYEAALDASMRLLYSRLAQKIVDVISSQYR
;
A
#
# COMPACT_ATOMS: atom_id res chain seq x y z
N MET A 1 8.59 42.47 -51.36
CA MET A 1 8.99 41.06 -51.60
C MET A 1 10.26 40.83 -50.81
N GLY A 2 10.33 40.12 -49.70
CA GLY A 2 9.50 39.03 -49.18
C GLY A 2 10.45 37.96 -48.62
N MET A 3 11.47 38.35 -47.85
CA MET A 3 12.54 37.47 -47.37
C MET A 3 12.94 37.89 -45.95
N SER A 4 12.08 37.66 -44.97
CA SER A 4 12.46 37.83 -43.55
C SER A 4 11.82 36.85 -42.59
N ASN A 5 10.93 35.95 -43.07
CA ASN A 5 10.27 34.98 -42.19
C ASN A 5 10.82 33.55 -42.34
N PHE A 6 11.52 33.22 -43.43
CA PHE A 6 12.00 31.84 -43.65
C PHE A 6 13.16 31.43 -42.73
N ALA A 7 14.02 32.38 -42.35
CA ALA A 7 15.16 32.10 -41.47
C ALA A 7 14.73 31.85 -40.02
N LEU A 8 13.61 32.42 -39.57
CA LEU A 8 13.09 32.23 -38.22
C LEU A 8 12.47 30.84 -38.03
N TYR A 9 11.84 30.28 -39.07
CA TYR A 9 11.27 28.93 -39.03
C TYR A 9 12.33 27.82 -39.12
N ALA A 10 13.48 28.08 -39.77
CA ALA A 10 14.57 27.10 -39.86
C ALA A 10 15.31 26.89 -38.53
N GLY A 11 15.35 27.91 -37.65
CA GLY A 11 15.96 27.81 -36.32
C GLY A 11 15.14 27.01 -35.31
N LEU A 12 13.81 26.95 -35.47
CA LEU A 12 12.92 26.28 -34.51
C LEU A 12 12.92 24.74 -34.66
N LEU A 13 13.31 24.22 -35.82
CA LEU A 13 13.39 22.78 -36.10
C LEU A 13 14.59 22.09 -35.43
N PHE A 14 15.63 22.84 -35.05
CA PHE A 14 16.83 22.28 -34.42
C PHE A 14 16.70 22.08 -32.90
N PHE A 15 15.67 22.61 -32.26
CA PHE A 15 15.42 22.40 -30.82
C PHE A 15 14.56 21.16 -30.51
N LEU A 16 14.06 20.45 -31.52
CA LEU A 16 13.24 19.24 -31.34
C LEU A 16 14.05 17.93 -31.35
N THR A 17 15.36 17.97 -31.56
CA THR A 17 16.25 16.79 -31.46
C THR A 17 16.88 16.62 -30.06
N GLY A 18 16.52 17.49 -29.12
CA GLY A 18 17.00 17.50 -27.74
C GLY A 18 16.22 16.58 -26.80
N CYS A 19 16.14 15.29 -27.14
CA CYS A 19 15.91 14.19 -26.21
C CYS A 19 16.19 12.90 -26.98
N GLY A 20 17.38 12.33 -26.80
CA GLY A 20 17.77 11.04 -27.36
C GLY A 20 17.00 9.88 -26.72
N TYR A 21 15.67 9.94 -26.70
CA TYR A 21 14.81 8.80 -26.41
C TYR A 21 14.94 7.82 -27.56
N ARG A 22 15.97 6.97 -27.48
CA ARG A 22 15.98 5.70 -28.21
C ARG A 22 14.93 4.85 -27.54
N TRP A 23 13.75 4.77 -28.15
CA TRP A 23 12.87 3.64 -27.91
C TRP A 23 13.59 2.41 -28.44
N GLN A 24 14.29 1.72 -27.54
CA GLN A 24 14.66 0.32 -27.75
C GLN A 24 13.38 -0.45 -27.45
N PRO A 25 12.65 -0.98 -28.46
CA PRO A 25 11.77 -2.09 -28.16
C PRO A 25 12.69 -3.16 -27.58
N ASP A 26 12.45 -3.60 -26.36
CA ASP A 26 13.16 -4.72 -25.76
C ASP A 26 12.90 -5.97 -26.61
N SER A 27 13.66 -6.10 -27.69
CA SER A 27 13.66 -7.23 -28.60
C SER A 27 14.88 -8.08 -28.33
N PHE A 28 14.90 -8.64 -27.13
CA PHE A 28 15.47 -9.95 -26.91
C PHE A 28 14.45 -10.72 -26.10
N ALA A 29 14.18 -11.96 -26.49
CA ALA A 29 13.46 -12.94 -25.68
C ALA A 29 14.30 -13.23 -24.42
N VAL A 30 14.35 -12.27 -23.50
CA VAL A 30 14.81 -12.51 -22.14
C VAL A 30 13.71 -13.38 -21.56
N SER A 31 13.99 -14.68 -21.43
CA SER A 31 13.11 -15.60 -20.73
C SER A 31 13.00 -15.09 -19.30
N HIS A 32 11.87 -14.47 -18.96
CA HIS A 32 11.60 -14.09 -17.58
C HIS A 32 11.54 -15.37 -16.74
N PRO A 33 12.16 -15.40 -15.56
CA PRO A 33 11.99 -16.53 -14.65
C PRO A 33 10.51 -16.67 -14.31
N SER A 34 10.03 -17.91 -14.25
CA SER A 34 8.64 -18.16 -13.81
C SER A 34 8.60 -18.38 -12.31
N ILE A 35 7.77 -17.62 -11.60
CA ILE A 35 7.62 -17.71 -10.14
C ILE A 35 6.21 -18.18 -9.79
N THR A 36 6.12 -19.18 -8.93
CA THR A 36 4.88 -19.59 -8.28
C THR A 36 4.81 -19.03 -6.87
N VAL A 37 3.70 -18.38 -6.54
CA VAL A 37 3.41 -17.82 -5.22
C VAL A 37 2.30 -18.68 -4.58
N PRO A 38 2.62 -19.66 -3.72
CA PRO A 38 1.63 -20.33 -2.90
C PRO A 38 0.92 -19.35 -1.96
N PHE A 39 -0.21 -19.81 -1.40
CA PHE A 39 -0.92 -19.07 -0.36
C PHE A 39 -0.01 -18.75 0.82
N ILE A 40 -0.02 -17.49 1.23
CA ILE A 40 0.87 -16.99 2.28
C ILE A 40 0.37 -17.48 3.64
N LYS A 41 1.27 -18.04 4.45
CA LYS A 41 0.90 -18.51 5.79
C LYS A 41 0.55 -17.32 6.68
N GLY A 42 -0.66 -17.33 7.24
CA GLY A 42 -1.21 -16.25 8.08
C GLY A 42 -2.07 -15.24 7.33
N ASP A 43 -2.16 -15.31 6.00
CA ASP A 43 -3.01 -14.42 5.19
C ASP A 43 -4.44 -14.95 5.10
N GLU A 44 -5.28 -14.69 6.11
CA GLU A 44 -6.61 -15.33 6.26
C GLU A 44 -7.52 -15.19 5.02
N ASP A 45 -7.53 -14.02 4.39
CA ASP A 45 -8.43 -13.68 3.28
C ASP A 45 -7.76 -13.77 1.89
N GLY A 46 -6.48 -14.16 1.83
CA GLY A 46 -5.71 -14.17 0.58
C GLY A 46 -5.38 -12.77 0.04
N LEU A 47 -5.63 -11.71 0.82
CA LEU A 47 -5.42 -10.33 0.38
C LEU A 47 -3.93 -10.04 0.15
N PHE A 48 -3.06 -10.53 1.04
CA PHE A 48 -1.63 -10.34 0.90
C PHE A 48 -1.07 -11.15 -0.28
N THR A 49 -1.52 -12.38 -0.44
CA THR A 49 -1.20 -13.27 -1.57
C THR A 49 -1.53 -12.58 -2.89
N ASN A 50 -2.73 -11.98 -3.00
CA ASN A 50 -3.16 -11.26 -4.18
C ASN A 50 -2.30 -10.03 -4.48
N GLU A 51 -1.96 -9.23 -3.46
CA GLU A 51 -1.10 -8.05 -3.66
C GLU A 51 0.34 -8.44 -4.05
N VAL A 52 0.89 -9.55 -3.53
CA VAL A 52 2.20 -10.09 -3.97
C VAL A 52 2.17 -10.54 -5.43
N VAL A 53 1.16 -11.33 -5.81
CA VAL A 53 0.96 -11.78 -7.20
C VAL A 53 0.83 -10.59 -8.14
N ARG A 54 0.03 -9.59 -7.75
CA ARG A 54 -0.17 -8.36 -8.52
C ARG A 54 1.12 -7.57 -8.67
N ALA A 55 1.85 -7.34 -7.58
CA ALA A 55 3.10 -6.58 -7.60
C ALA A 55 4.14 -7.26 -8.51
N LEU A 56 4.34 -8.57 -8.36
CA LEU A 56 5.24 -9.35 -9.22
C LEU A 56 4.84 -9.26 -10.69
N ALA A 57 3.57 -9.50 -11.02
CA ALA A 57 3.08 -9.43 -12.40
C ALA A 57 3.24 -8.02 -13.01
N SER A 58 3.01 -6.97 -12.23
CA SER A 58 3.17 -5.58 -12.70
C SER A 58 4.63 -5.12 -12.82
N SER A 59 5.55 -5.76 -12.12
CA SER A 59 6.96 -5.36 -12.07
C SER A 59 7.75 -5.75 -13.31
N GLY A 60 7.27 -6.73 -14.08
CA GLY A 60 8.01 -7.32 -15.20
C GLY A 60 9.23 -8.15 -14.79
N VAL A 61 9.46 -8.38 -13.48
CA VAL A 61 10.62 -9.14 -12.98
C VAL A 61 10.49 -10.63 -13.29
N ALA A 62 9.28 -11.16 -13.30
CA ALA A 62 9.01 -12.59 -13.45
C ALA A 62 7.61 -12.85 -14.01
N ASP A 63 7.47 -13.99 -14.70
CA ASP A 63 6.16 -14.52 -15.10
C ASP A 63 5.52 -15.26 -13.92
N VAL A 64 4.43 -14.72 -13.37
CA VAL A 64 3.73 -15.35 -12.25
C VAL A 64 2.86 -16.51 -12.75
N ARG A 65 3.06 -17.72 -12.21
CA ARG A 65 2.31 -18.92 -12.56
C ARG A 65 1.66 -19.55 -11.34
N PHE A 66 0.42 -20.01 -11.49
CA PHE A 66 -0.31 -20.69 -10.42
C PHE A 66 0.35 -22.00 -9.97
N SER A 67 0.96 -22.74 -10.90
CA SER A 67 1.69 -23.98 -10.60
C SER A 67 2.81 -24.22 -11.60
N GLY A 68 3.81 -25.01 -11.19
CA GLY A 68 4.91 -25.41 -12.07
C GLY A 68 5.83 -24.27 -12.51
N GLY A 69 5.92 -23.18 -11.73
CA GLY A 69 6.98 -22.18 -11.90
C GLY A 69 8.37 -22.77 -11.61
N GLU A 70 9.38 -22.22 -12.27
CA GLU A 70 10.78 -22.57 -12.02
C GLU A 70 11.20 -22.26 -10.58
N TYR A 71 10.69 -21.16 -10.05
CA TYR A 71 10.90 -20.72 -8.69
C TYR A 71 9.60 -20.77 -7.89
N ARG A 72 9.73 -20.97 -6.57
CA ARG A 72 8.62 -20.90 -5.62
C ARG A 72 8.93 -19.87 -4.54
N LEU A 73 8.06 -18.88 -4.39
CA LEU A 73 8.19 -17.85 -3.37
C LEU A 73 7.36 -18.21 -2.14
N GLU A 74 8.00 -18.69 -1.07
CA GLU A 74 7.32 -18.97 0.19
C GLU A 74 7.40 -17.77 1.12
N ILE A 75 6.24 -17.32 1.59
CA ILE A 75 6.12 -16.17 2.50
C ILE A 75 5.32 -16.62 3.73
N SER A 76 5.74 -16.16 4.91
CA SER A 76 5.05 -16.39 6.18
C SER A 76 4.95 -15.09 6.97
N ILE A 77 3.77 -14.78 7.49
CA ILE A 77 3.60 -13.68 8.46
C ILE A 77 4.21 -14.13 9.78
N LEU A 78 5.21 -13.40 10.26
CA LEU A 78 5.93 -13.70 11.50
C LEU A 78 5.28 -13.03 12.71
N GLN A 79 4.99 -11.74 12.57
CA GLN A 79 4.52 -10.91 13.67
C GLN A 79 3.61 -9.80 13.15
N GLU A 80 2.60 -9.53 13.96
CA GLU A 80 1.73 -8.36 13.81
C GLU A 80 1.85 -7.48 15.05
N GLY A 81 2.06 -6.19 14.82
CA GLY A 81 2.13 -5.15 15.84
C GLY A 81 1.03 -4.12 15.64
N LYS A 82 0.59 -3.52 16.75
CA LYS A 82 -0.35 -2.40 16.77
C LYS A 82 0.16 -1.36 17.75
N GLU A 83 0.18 -0.10 17.34
CA GLU A 83 0.60 1.02 18.17
C GLU A 83 -0.43 2.15 18.06
N ILE A 84 -0.74 2.81 19.18
CA ILE A 84 -1.53 4.06 19.15
C ILE A 84 -0.55 5.21 18.99
N VAL A 85 -0.70 5.98 17.92
CA VAL A 85 0.26 7.04 17.56
C VAL A 85 -0.33 8.45 17.71
N GLY A 86 -1.64 8.60 17.59
CA GLY A 86 -2.31 9.91 17.66
C GLY A 86 -3.32 9.99 18.79
N PHE A 87 -3.28 11.14 19.48
CA PHE A 87 -4.20 11.49 20.55
C PHE A 87 -4.80 12.86 20.30
N ARG A 88 -6.08 13.01 20.65
CA ARG A 88 -6.79 14.29 20.63
C ARG A 88 -7.41 14.59 21.98
N LYS A 89 -7.53 15.88 22.30
CA LYS A 89 -8.21 16.33 23.51
C LYS A 89 -9.72 16.22 23.34
N ASP A 90 -10.37 15.77 24.41
CA ASP A 90 -11.81 15.82 24.54
C ASP A 90 -12.29 17.28 24.48
N ARG A 91 -13.22 17.55 23.55
CA ARG A 91 -13.83 18.87 23.37
C ARG A 91 -15.07 19.05 24.24
N GLN A 92 -15.51 18.01 24.96
CA GLN A 92 -16.62 18.05 25.89
C GLN A 92 -16.34 19.04 27.03
N LYS A 93 -17.27 19.97 27.22
CA LYS A 93 -17.28 20.86 28.38
C LYS A 93 -18.16 20.26 29.46
N VAL A 94 -17.60 20.05 30.65
CA VAL A 94 -18.35 19.68 31.85
C VAL A 94 -18.26 20.88 32.80
N ASN A 95 -19.42 21.43 33.20
CA ASN A 95 -19.50 22.62 34.05
C ASN A 95 -18.71 23.83 33.50
N GLY A 96 -18.78 24.07 32.18
CA GLY A 96 -18.14 25.20 31.52
C GLY A 96 -16.62 25.08 31.31
N LYS A 97 -15.99 24.01 31.82
CA LYS A 97 -14.56 23.72 31.61
C LYS A 97 -14.39 22.52 30.67
N THR A 98 -13.44 22.59 29.76
CA THR A 98 -13.07 21.45 28.92
C THR A 98 -12.55 20.32 29.80
N LYS A 99 -13.11 19.12 29.62
CA LYS A 99 -12.67 17.92 30.32
C LYS A 99 -11.21 17.64 29.95
N LYS A 100 -10.36 17.35 30.93
CA LYS A 100 -8.96 16.97 30.71
C LYS A 100 -8.86 15.49 30.34
N ASN A 101 -9.57 15.08 29.30
CA ASN A 101 -9.50 13.72 28.77
C ASN A 101 -8.80 13.73 27.41
N MET A 102 -8.09 12.65 27.10
CA MET A 102 -7.53 12.42 25.77
C MET A 102 -8.13 11.15 25.20
N PHE A 103 -8.43 11.17 23.91
CA PHE A 103 -8.89 10.03 23.15
C PHE A 103 -7.84 9.67 22.11
N ALA A 104 -7.65 8.38 21.90
CA ALA A 104 -6.83 7.89 20.81
C ALA A 104 -7.63 8.02 19.50
N CYS A 105 -7.01 8.53 18.45
CA CYS A 105 -7.68 8.78 17.17
C CYS A 105 -6.88 8.32 15.95
N GLU A 106 -5.68 7.82 16.16
CA GLU A 106 -4.80 7.34 15.09
C GLU A 106 -4.00 6.17 15.63
N ALA A 107 -3.91 5.11 14.82
CA ALA A 107 -3.16 3.91 15.14
C ALA A 107 -2.29 3.50 13.95
N ARG A 108 -1.24 2.77 14.26
CA ARG A 108 -0.33 2.15 13.30
C ARG A 108 -0.46 0.64 13.38
N LYS A 109 -0.66 0.00 12.24
CA LYS A 109 -0.51 -1.45 12.08
C LYS A 109 0.88 -1.72 11.52
N ILE A 110 1.58 -2.68 12.11
CA ILE A 110 2.91 -3.14 11.67
C ILE A 110 2.82 -4.62 11.37
N ILE A 111 3.35 -5.06 10.24
CA ILE A 111 3.43 -6.48 9.88
C ILE A 111 4.85 -6.81 9.43
N SER A 112 5.39 -7.87 10.02
CA SER A 112 6.69 -8.45 9.70
C SER A 112 6.50 -9.83 9.06
N VAL A 113 7.15 -10.05 7.92
CA VAL A 113 7.05 -11.28 7.12
C VAL A 113 8.42 -11.86 6.82
N GLU A 114 8.50 -13.17 6.74
CA GLU A 114 9.66 -13.89 6.20
C GLU A 114 9.37 -14.30 4.76
N ALA A 115 10.29 -14.00 3.84
CA ALA A 115 10.19 -14.40 2.45
C ALA A 115 11.43 -15.19 2.00
N THR A 116 11.20 -16.33 1.35
CA THR A 116 12.26 -17.20 0.80
C THR A 116 11.90 -17.66 -0.61
N LEU A 117 12.84 -17.56 -1.54
CA LEU A 117 12.69 -18.05 -2.91
C LEU A 117 13.42 -19.39 -3.06
N PHE A 118 12.69 -20.41 -3.49
CA PHE A 118 13.20 -21.75 -3.73
C PHE A 118 13.29 -22.06 -5.22
N ARG A 119 14.28 -22.85 -5.62
CA ARG A 119 14.38 -23.47 -6.95
C ARG A 119 14.68 -24.95 -6.76
N GLY A 120 13.81 -25.83 -7.26
CA GLY A 120 14.00 -27.28 -7.12
C GLY A 120 14.07 -27.81 -5.67
N GLY A 121 13.57 -27.04 -4.69
CA GLY A 121 13.63 -27.39 -3.26
C GLY A 121 14.82 -26.78 -2.50
N GLU A 122 15.77 -26.17 -3.19
CA GLU A 122 16.87 -25.43 -2.57
C GLU A 122 16.50 -23.95 -2.42
N ALA A 123 16.77 -23.39 -1.23
CA ALA A 123 16.62 -21.95 -1.01
C ALA A 123 17.71 -21.22 -1.80
N VAL A 124 17.32 -20.53 -2.86
CA VAL A 124 18.23 -19.74 -3.69
C VAL A 124 18.36 -18.33 -3.12
N PHE A 125 17.32 -17.85 -2.43
CA PHE A 125 17.28 -16.51 -1.91
C PHE A 125 16.47 -16.43 -0.62
N GLY A 126 17.00 -15.72 0.37
CA GLY A 126 16.41 -15.62 1.70
C GLY A 126 16.91 -16.70 2.67
N PRO A 127 16.34 -16.76 3.87
CA PRO A 127 15.18 -15.99 4.33
C PRO A 127 15.48 -14.50 4.55
N TYR A 128 14.54 -13.64 4.15
CA TYR A 128 14.55 -12.21 4.49
C TYR A 128 13.37 -11.85 5.36
N VAL A 129 13.64 -11.09 6.42
CA VAL A 129 12.59 -10.47 7.23
C VAL A 129 12.32 -9.07 6.69
N LEU A 130 11.08 -8.85 6.29
CA LEU A 130 10.60 -7.59 5.75
C LEU A 130 9.47 -7.07 6.63
N GLU A 131 9.55 -5.80 7.01
CA GLU A 131 8.53 -5.14 7.81
C GLU A 131 7.91 -4.01 7.01
N ALA A 132 6.61 -3.78 7.18
CA ALA A 132 5.98 -2.53 6.79
C ALA A 132 4.92 -2.11 7.80
N ASP A 133 4.55 -0.85 7.70
CA ASP A 133 3.56 -0.22 8.55
C ASP A 133 2.57 0.62 7.74
N ALA A 134 1.39 0.82 8.31
CA ALA A 134 0.36 1.72 7.81
C ALA A 134 -0.33 2.41 8.98
N ASP A 135 -0.42 3.73 8.88
CA ASP A 135 -1.15 4.59 9.80
C ASP A 135 -2.60 4.71 9.32
N PHE A 136 -3.53 4.73 10.27
CA PHE A 136 -4.95 4.90 10.02
C PHE A 136 -5.62 5.72 11.11
N ASP A 137 -6.49 6.63 10.67
CA ASP A 137 -7.34 7.43 11.54
C ASP A 137 -8.62 6.66 11.88
N TYR A 138 -9.08 6.78 13.11
CA TYR A 138 -10.34 6.19 13.53
C TYR A 138 -11.06 7.07 14.54
N VAL A 139 -12.36 6.84 14.68
CA VAL A 139 -13.17 7.51 15.71
C VAL A 139 -13.30 6.60 16.92
N ASP A 140 -12.88 7.12 18.07
CA ASP A 140 -13.07 6.47 19.35
C ASP A 140 -14.58 6.39 19.69
N GLY A 141 -15.04 5.17 20.03
CA GLY A 141 -16.41 4.88 20.43
C GLY A 141 -16.90 5.67 21.65
N ASP A 142 -15.98 6.14 22.49
CA ASP A 142 -16.29 6.96 23.67
C ASP A 142 -16.40 8.46 23.37
N SER A 143 -16.16 8.87 22.11
CA SER A 143 -16.19 10.27 21.70
C SER A 143 -17.62 10.76 21.43
N TYR A 144 -18.38 11.03 22.49
CA TYR A 144 -19.79 11.46 22.42
C TYR A 144 -20.06 12.60 21.43
N GLN A 145 -19.18 13.59 21.32
CA GLN A 145 -19.36 14.73 20.40
C GLN A 145 -19.17 14.40 18.92
N ASP A 146 -18.38 13.36 18.63
CA ASP A 146 -18.11 12.94 17.26
C ASP A 146 -19.16 11.96 16.76
N LEU A 147 -19.79 11.27 17.72
CA LEU A 147 -20.73 10.21 17.46
C LEU A 147 -22.18 10.67 17.60
N MET A 148 -22.46 11.93 17.95
CA MET A 148 -23.82 12.44 18.14
C MET A 148 -24.06 13.73 17.36
N PHE A 149 -25.17 13.80 16.64
CA PHE A 149 -25.70 15.05 16.09
C PHE A 149 -27.08 15.33 16.67
N VAL A 150 -27.47 16.61 16.70
CA VAL A 150 -28.82 17.03 17.08
C VAL A 150 -29.60 17.25 15.79
N ASP A 151 -30.69 16.52 15.60
CA ASP A 151 -31.56 16.70 14.44
C ASP A 151 -32.32 18.06 14.50
N PRO A 152 -32.95 18.50 13.40
CA PRO A 152 -33.74 19.73 13.41
C PRO A 152 -34.89 19.76 14.43
N GLN A 153 -35.27 18.61 14.98
CA GLN A 153 -36.31 18.42 15.99
C GLN A 153 -35.74 18.45 17.43
N GLY A 154 -34.42 18.59 17.59
CA GLY A 154 -33.75 18.66 18.89
C GLY A 154 -33.39 17.30 19.50
N VAL A 155 -33.53 16.20 18.76
CA VAL A 155 -33.21 14.84 19.25
C VAL A 155 -31.76 14.50 18.90
N SER A 156 -31.03 13.98 19.90
CA SER A 156 -29.67 13.49 19.68
C SER A 156 -29.70 12.10 19.03
N GLN A 157 -28.97 11.93 17.93
CA GLN A 157 -28.88 10.68 17.18
C GLN A 157 -27.42 10.31 16.88
N ALA A 158 -27.13 9.01 16.82
CA ALA A 158 -25.79 8.52 16.56
C ALA A 158 -25.36 8.74 15.10
N VAL A 159 -24.14 9.25 14.85
CA VAL A 159 -23.65 9.65 13.51
C VAL A 159 -23.08 8.47 12.71
N LEU A 160 -22.45 7.48 13.37
CA LEU A 160 -21.74 6.39 12.68
C LEU A 160 -22.59 5.67 11.60
N PRO A 161 -23.87 5.33 11.83
CA PRO A 161 -24.69 4.64 10.82
C PRO A 161 -24.93 5.47 9.55
N PHE A 162 -24.78 6.80 9.64
CA PHE A 162 -25.08 7.74 8.55
C PHE A 162 -23.83 8.39 7.96
N SER A 163 -22.64 7.99 8.43
CA SER A 163 -21.40 8.72 8.16
C SER A 163 -20.84 8.51 6.75
N LEU A 164 -21.35 7.58 5.96
CA LEU A 164 -20.88 7.29 4.59
C LEU A 164 -19.35 7.15 4.48
N GLY A 165 -18.67 6.62 5.51
CA GLY A 165 -17.21 6.47 5.56
C GLY A 165 -16.43 7.71 5.99
N GLN A 166 -17.09 8.79 6.44
CA GLN A 166 -16.39 9.97 6.99
C GLN A 166 -15.85 9.75 8.40
N LEU A 167 -16.52 8.88 9.16
CA LEU A 167 -16.16 8.43 10.50
C LEU A 167 -16.12 6.92 10.45
N GLU A 168 -14.92 6.37 10.60
CA GLU A 168 -14.73 4.93 10.61
C GLU A 168 -14.45 4.45 12.04
N PRO A 169 -15.18 3.41 12.50
CA PRO A 169 -14.79 2.72 13.71
C PRO A 169 -13.45 2.03 13.49
N TYR A 170 -12.76 1.74 14.59
CA TYR A 170 -11.40 1.19 14.57
C TYR A 170 -11.22 0.00 13.61
N GLU A 171 -12.10 -1.01 13.65
CA GLU A 171 -11.95 -2.21 12.81
C GLU A 171 -12.12 -1.91 11.31
N ALA A 172 -13.06 -1.02 10.94
CA ALA A 172 -13.26 -0.65 9.54
C ALA A 172 -12.06 0.14 8.99
N ALA A 173 -11.54 1.07 9.80
CA ALA A 173 -10.34 1.84 9.45
C ALA A 173 -9.10 0.94 9.32
N LEU A 174 -8.98 -0.05 10.21
CA LEU A 174 -7.93 -1.06 10.14
C LEU A 174 -8.03 -1.86 8.83
N ASP A 175 -9.19 -2.42 8.52
CA ASP A 175 -9.42 -3.20 7.31
C ASP A 175 -9.13 -2.39 6.03
N ALA A 176 -9.54 -1.11 6.01
CA ALA A 176 -9.24 -0.20 4.90
C ALA A 176 -7.72 0.01 4.71
N SER A 177 -6.96 0.02 5.81
CA SER A 177 -5.50 0.19 5.78
C SER A 177 -4.74 -1.06 5.33
N MET A 178 -5.31 -2.26 5.51
CA MET A 178 -4.64 -3.54 5.25
C MET A 178 -4.18 -3.68 3.79
N ARG A 179 -4.98 -3.21 2.83
CA ARG A 179 -4.62 -3.27 1.42
C ARG A 179 -3.37 -2.44 1.11
N LEU A 180 -3.27 -1.24 1.68
CA LEU A 180 -2.10 -0.38 1.50
C LEU A 180 -0.86 -1.03 2.13
N LEU A 181 -1.02 -1.57 3.34
CA LEU A 181 0.05 -2.25 4.06
C LEU A 181 0.61 -3.44 3.27
N TYR A 182 -0.26 -4.32 2.79
CA TYR A 182 0.14 -5.47 1.98
C TYR A 182 0.73 -5.06 0.64
N SER A 183 0.22 -4.00 0.01
CA SER A 183 0.82 -3.46 -1.22
C SER A 183 2.26 -2.97 -0.97
N ARG A 184 2.53 -2.30 0.16
CA ARG A 184 3.88 -1.88 0.55
C ARG A 184 4.81 -3.08 0.80
N LEU A 185 4.34 -4.11 1.51
CA LEU A 185 5.10 -5.34 1.73
C LEU A 185 5.40 -6.07 0.43
N ALA A 186 4.40 -6.23 -0.43
CA ALA A 186 4.53 -6.85 -1.74
C ALA A 186 5.58 -6.11 -2.59
N GLN A 187 5.56 -4.78 -2.60
CA GLN A 187 6.56 -3.99 -3.30
C GLN A 187 7.97 -4.23 -2.72
N LYS A 188 8.14 -4.24 -1.39
CA LYS A 188 9.44 -4.55 -0.77
C LYS A 188 9.94 -5.93 -1.17
N ILE A 189 9.08 -6.95 -1.22
CA ILE A 189 9.45 -8.29 -1.67
C ILE A 189 9.94 -8.26 -3.13
N VAL A 190 9.18 -7.60 -4.02
CA VAL A 190 9.56 -7.44 -5.42
C VAL A 190 10.88 -6.70 -5.56
N ASP A 191 11.09 -5.63 -4.81
CA ASP A 191 12.31 -4.82 -4.86
C ASP A 191 13.53 -5.68 -4.49
N VAL A 192 13.42 -6.47 -3.42
CA VAL A 192 14.47 -7.37 -2.96
C VAL A 192 14.76 -8.43 -4.03
N ILE A 193 13.74 -9.04 -4.64
CA ILE A 193 13.91 -10.00 -5.74
C ILE A 193 14.58 -9.32 -6.95
N SER A 194 14.10 -8.14 -7.36
CA SER A 194 14.58 -7.41 -8.55
C SER A 194 16.03 -6.94 -8.42
N SER A 195 16.46 -6.60 -7.21
CA SER A 195 17.82 -6.13 -6.93
C SER A 195 18.89 -7.16 -7.23
N GLN A 196 18.53 -8.44 -7.31
CA GLN A 196 19.45 -9.55 -7.56
C GLN A 196 19.53 -9.98 -9.02
N TYR A 197 18.53 -9.62 -9.84
CA TYR A 197 18.51 -9.93 -11.27
C TYR A 197 19.16 -8.84 -12.14
N ARG A 198 19.63 -7.74 -11.54
CA ARG A 198 20.45 -6.70 -12.19
C ARG A 198 21.93 -6.98 -12.02
#